data_AF-A0A9X9MNP8-F1
#
_entry.id   AF-A0A9X9MNP8-F1
#
_cell.length_a   1.000
_cell.length_b   1.000
_cell.length_c   1.000
_cell.angle_alpha   90.00
_cell.angle_beta   90.00
_cell.angle_gamma   90.00
#
_symmetry.space_group_name_H-M   'P 1'
#
loop_
_entity.id
_entity.type
_entity.pdbx_description
1 polymer ?
#
loop_
_entity_poly.entity_id
_entity_poly.type
_entity_poly.pdbx_seq_one_letter_code
_entity_poly.pdbx_strand_id
1 'polypeptide(L)' 'MKRRREWAEAHLNWTYGDWTSVLWTDKTWVEDGRHSREWVTRSVLIFLNEKMVI' A
#
# COMPACT_ATOMS: atom_id res chain seq x y z
N MET A 1 -20.78 -2.15 -11.08
CA MET A 1 -20.91 -2.25 -9.61
C MET A 1 -20.74 -3.68 -9.06
N LYS A 2 -21.16 -4.75 -9.78
CA LYS A 2 -21.15 -6.14 -9.28
C LYS A 2 -19.79 -6.66 -8.76
N ARG A 3 -18.70 -6.46 -9.51
CA ARG A 3 -17.36 -6.99 -9.18
C ARG A 3 -16.73 -6.45 -7.90
N ARG A 4 -16.95 -5.16 -7.55
CA ARG A 4 -16.41 -4.58 -6.31
C ARG A 4 -17.13 -5.13 -5.08
N ARG A 5 -18.44 -5.34 -5.19
CA ARG A 5 -19.26 -5.91 -4.12
C ARG A 5 -18.89 -7.37 -3.86
N GLU A 6 -18.79 -8.17 -4.91
CA GLU A 6 -18.38 -9.59 -4.82
C GLU A 6 -17.00 -9.73 -4.18
N TRP A 7 -16.05 -8.88 -4.56
CA TRP A 7 -14.72 -8.88 -3.96
C TRP A 7 -14.76 -8.49 -2.47
N ALA A 8 -15.53 -7.47 -2.09
CA ALA A 8 -15.65 -7.05 -0.69
C ALA A 8 -16.32 -8.13 0.18
N GLU A 9 -17.37 -8.78 -0.32
CA GLU A 9 -18.06 -9.87 0.38
C GLU A 9 -17.14 -11.09 0.56
N ALA A 10 -16.34 -11.45 -0.45
CA ALA A 10 -15.40 -12.58 -0.39
C ALA A 10 -14.25 -12.39 0.62
N HIS A 11 -13.82 -11.14 0.84
CA HIS A 11 -12.68 -10.83 1.71
C HIS A 11 -13.09 -10.16 3.03
N LEU A 12 -14.39 -10.14 3.35
CA LEU A 12 -14.92 -9.50 4.55
C LEU A 12 -14.31 -10.04 5.85
N ASN A 13 -13.99 -11.34 5.87
CA ASN A 13 -13.46 -12.04 7.04
C ASN A 13 -11.94 -12.24 6.98
N TRP A 14 -11.23 -11.55 6.07
CA TRP A 14 -9.77 -11.62 6.04
C TRP A 14 -9.17 -11.10 7.34
N THR A 15 -8.27 -11.90 7.90
CA THR A 15 -7.48 -11.54 9.06
C THR A 15 -6.36 -10.60 8.66
N TYR A 16 -5.72 -9.95 9.65
CA TYR A 16 -4.54 -9.14 9.40
C TYR A 16 -3.43 -9.92 8.68
N GLY A 17 -3.23 -11.20 9.02
CA GLY A 17 -2.27 -12.08 8.36
C GLY A 17 -2.55 -12.23 6.86
N ASP A 18 -3.82 -12.46 6.51
CA ASP A 18 -4.25 -12.59 5.12
C ASP A 18 -3.93 -11.33 4.31
N TRP A 19 -4.25 -10.15 4.86
CA TRP A 19 -3.92 -8.86 4.22
C TRP A 19 -2.42 -8.66 4.00
N THR A 20 -1.59 -9.02 4.98
CA THR A 20 -0.13 -8.85 4.91
C THR A 20 0.57 -9.86 3.99
N SER A 21 -0.09 -10.97 3.67
CA SER A 21 0.45 -11.97 2.75
C SER A 21 0.38 -11.55 1.27
N VAL A 22 -0.48 -10.58 0.96
CA VAL A 22 -0.69 -10.12 -0.42
C VAL A 22 0.44 -9.19 -0.85
N LEU A 23 1.11 -9.54 -1.96
CA LEU A 23 2.08 -8.67 -2.60
C LEU A 23 1.39 -7.67 -3.53
N TRP A 24 1.17 -6.45 -3.04
CA TRP A 24 0.57 -5.37 -3.81
C TRP A 24 1.58 -4.71 -4.75
N THR A 25 1.14 -4.43 -5.98
CA THR A 25 1.90 -3.69 -6.99
C THR A 25 1.01 -2.64 -7.63
N ASP A 26 1.59 -1.49 -7.91
CA ASP A 26 0.93 -0.39 -8.62
C ASP A 26 1.99 0.37 -9.44
N LYS A 27 1.54 1.14 -10.44
CA LYS A 27 2.39 2.04 -11.22
C LYS A 27 1.94 3.47 -10.96
N THR A 28 2.88 4.30 -10.56
CA THR A 28 2.68 5.75 -10.48
C THR A 28 3.54 6.45 -11.54
N TRP A 29 3.08 7.60 -12.00
CA TRP A 29 3.89 8.50 -12.79
C TRP A 29 4.80 9.28 -11.83
N VAL A 30 6.08 9.40 -12.20
CA VAL A 30 7.02 10.28 -11.52
C VAL A 30 7.20 11.47 -12.44
N GLU A 31 6.68 12.63 -12.03
CA GLU A 31 6.91 13.89 -12.71
C GLU A 31 8.29 14.44 -12.37
N ASP A 32 8.95 15.12 -13.33
CA ASP A 32 10.24 15.76 -13.11
C ASP A 32 10.07 16.93 -12.11
N GLY A 33 10.52 16.69 -10.88
CA GLY A 33 10.55 17.64 -9.78
C GLY A 33 11.77 17.37 -8.90
N ARG A 34 12.20 18.36 -8.11
CA ARG A 34 13.43 18.35 -7.30
C ARG A 34 13.60 17.02 -6.55
N HIS A 35 14.49 16.14 -7.02
CA HIS A 35 14.84 14.92 -6.31
C HIS A 35 15.46 15.28 -4.96
N SER A 36 14.81 14.92 -3.86
CA SER A 36 15.31 15.15 -2.50
C SER A 36 16.54 14.29 -2.14
N ARG A 37 17.00 13.41 -3.03
CA ARG A 37 18.01 12.36 -2.76
C ARG A 37 17.65 11.51 -1.54
N GLU A 38 16.37 11.40 -1.23
CA GLU A 38 15.88 10.56 -0.15
C GLU A 38 15.80 9.11 -0.62
N TRP A 39 16.52 8.24 0.08
CA TRP A 39 16.52 6.82 -0.18
C TRP A 39 15.32 6.18 0.51
N VAL A 40 14.27 5.89 -0.25
CA VAL A 40 13.11 5.14 0.27
C VAL A 40 13.44 3.66 0.22
N THR A 41 13.65 3.06 1.38
CA THR A 41 13.82 1.60 1.48
C THR A 41 12.45 0.97 1.68
N ARG A 42 12.01 0.13 0.74
CA ARG A 42 10.72 -0.58 0.82
C ARG A 42 10.85 -1.73 1.83
N SER A 43 10.65 -1.44 3.11
CA SER A 43 10.53 -2.47 4.14
C SER A 43 9.15 -3.11 4.08
N VAL A 44 9.08 -4.44 4.02
CA VAL A 44 7.83 -5.18 4.26
C VAL A 44 7.30 -4.76 5.63
N LEU A 45 6.04 -4.33 5.66
CA LEU A 45 5.34 -3.66 6.76
C LEU A 45 5.85 -4.05 8.17
N ILE A 46 6.66 -3.18 8.76
CA ILE A 46 6.70 -3.01 10.22
C ILE A 46 6.53 -1.51 10.41
N PHE A 47 5.40 -1.12 11.00
CA PHE A 47 5.11 0.27 11.32
C PHE A 47 6.30 0.88 12.08
N LEU A 48 6.99 1.82 11.45
CA LEU A 48 7.76 2.81 12.18
C LEU A 48 7.03 4.14 12.01
N ASN A 49 6.44 4.50 13.14
CA ASN A 49 5.77 5.75 13.44
C ASN A 49 6.59 6.97 13.03
N GLU A 50 5.85 8.07 12.82
CA GLU A 50 6.31 9.45 12.81
C GLU A 50 7.01 9.94 11.53
N LYS A 51 6.21 10.29 10.52
CA LYS A 51 5.85 11.70 10.27
C LYS A 51 4.96 11.81 9.03
N MET A 52 3.70 12.10 9.28
CA MET A 52 2.84 12.83 8.36
C MET A 52 3.18 14.31 8.51
N VAL A 53 3.82 14.93 7.52
CA VAL A 53 3.87 16.40 7.39
C VAL A 53 3.85 16.77 5.91
N ILE A 54 2.65 17.24 5.50
CA ILE A 54 2.22 18.04 4.34
C ILE A 54 2.68 17.59 2.94
#